data_AF-A0A2L2WVP4-F1
#
_entry.id   AF-A0A2L2WVP4-F1
#
_cell.length_a   1.000
_cell.length_b   1.000
_cell.length_c   1.000
_cell.angle_alpha   90.00
_cell.angle_beta   90.00
_cell.angle_gamma   90.00
#
_symmetry.space_group_name_H-M   'P 1'
#
loop_
_entity.id
_entity.type
_entity.pdbx_description
1 polymer ?
#
loop_
_entity_poly.entity_id
_entity_poly.type
_entity_poly.pdbx_seq_one_letter_code
_entity_poly.pdbx_strand_id
1 'polypeptide(L)'
;MKTAAKEYAKAIIKSFGRNGVPCGTSDIMQMIAEGFIAGVKWYKKSQWIKVGEGERLPKDEMYILVRRHYKNRAGQLVTKVTQEMYFTDFGFKPMCSKLCNERITHWMPVPQP
;
A
#
# COMPACT_ATOMS: atom_id res chain seq x y z
N MET A 1 -5.60 16.63 -1.70
CA MET A 1 -6.20 15.52 -2.48
C MET A 1 -6.82 15.98 -3.81
N LYS A 2 -7.75 16.96 -3.83
CA LYS A 2 -8.38 17.43 -5.09
C LYS A 2 -7.39 17.93 -6.15
N THR A 3 -6.32 18.61 -5.76
CA THR A 3 -5.29 19.15 -6.69
C THR A 3 -4.45 18.05 -7.33
N ALA A 4 -3.90 17.12 -6.54
CA ALA A 4 -3.12 15.99 -7.03
C ALA A 4 -3.95 15.05 -7.94
N ALA A 5 -5.23 14.83 -7.62
CA ALA A 5 -6.13 14.05 -8.47
C ALA A 5 -6.36 14.74 -9.84
N LYS A 6 -6.51 16.07 -9.86
CA LYS A 6 -6.63 16.85 -11.10
C LYS A 6 -5.35 16.83 -11.94
N GLU A 7 -4.19 16.92 -11.30
CA GLU A 7 -2.89 16.84 -11.98
C GLU A 7 -2.65 15.45 -12.59
N TYR A 8 -2.98 14.39 -11.85
CA TYR A 8 -2.94 13.02 -12.35
C TYR A 8 -3.87 12.84 -13.56
N ALA A 9 -5.13 13.28 -13.45
CA ALA A 9 -6.08 13.19 -14.56
C ALA A 9 -5.60 13.95 -15.80
N LYS A 10 -5.03 15.15 -15.63
CA LYS A 10 -4.43 15.92 -16.74
C LYS A 10 -3.25 15.19 -17.38
N ALA A 11 -2.38 14.56 -16.59
CA ALA A 11 -1.23 13.82 -17.11
C ALA A 11 -1.67 12.60 -17.93
N ILE A 12 -2.66 11.84 -17.43
CA ILE A 12 -3.24 10.70 -18.14
C ILE A 12 -3.93 11.13 -19.42
N ILE A 13 -4.81 12.14 -19.37
CA ILE A 13 -5.48 12.62 -20.58
C ILE A 13 -4.45 13.02 -21.63
N LYS A 14 -3.38 13.73 -21.26
CA LYS A 14 -2.30 14.11 -22.18
C LYS A 14 -1.53 12.93 -22.79
N SER A 15 -1.50 11.76 -22.15
CA SER A 15 -0.76 10.59 -22.64
C SER A 15 -1.55 9.72 -23.62
N PHE A 16 -2.85 9.98 -23.84
CA PHE A 16 -3.72 9.16 -24.68
C PHE A 16 -4.11 9.82 -26.01
N GLY A 17 -4.19 9.03 -27.08
CA GLY A 17 -4.63 9.47 -28.41
C GLY A 17 -3.74 10.51 -29.10
N ARG A 18 -4.25 11.20 -30.12
CA ARG A 18 -3.60 12.39 -30.71
C ARG A 18 -3.94 13.59 -29.85
N ASN A 19 -2.93 14.18 -29.19
CA ASN A 19 -3.07 15.41 -28.39
C ASN A 19 -4.05 15.31 -27.21
N GLY A 20 -4.21 14.13 -26.61
CA GLY A 20 -5.08 13.95 -25.44
C GLY A 20 -6.56 13.73 -25.76
N VAL A 21 -6.87 13.42 -27.01
CA VAL A 21 -8.21 13.06 -27.46
C VAL A 21 -8.22 11.57 -27.81
N PRO A 22 -8.91 10.73 -27.04
CA PRO A 22 -9.14 9.32 -27.38
C PRO A 22 -9.77 9.23 -28.78
N CYS A 23 -9.15 8.48 -29.70
CA CYS A 23 -9.61 8.40 -31.09
C CYS A 23 -10.67 7.29 -31.29
N GLY A 24 -11.06 6.61 -30.21
CA GLY A 24 -12.09 5.57 -30.22
C GLY A 24 -12.39 5.01 -28.82
N THR A 25 -13.39 4.15 -28.75
CA THR A 25 -13.85 3.51 -27.50
C THR A 25 -12.75 2.69 -26.82
N SER A 26 -11.85 2.07 -27.58
CA SER A 26 -10.68 1.34 -27.05
C SER A 26 -9.77 2.24 -26.21
N ASP A 27 -9.47 3.44 -26.70
CA ASP A 27 -8.60 4.41 -26.02
C ASP A 27 -9.26 4.90 -24.72
N ILE A 28 -10.58 5.09 -24.74
CA ILE A 28 -11.36 5.47 -23.55
C ILE A 28 -11.34 4.34 -22.51
N MET A 29 -11.56 3.10 -22.93
CA MET A 29 -11.52 1.93 -22.03
C MET A 29 -10.13 1.78 -21.39
N GLN A 30 -9.07 1.94 -22.17
CA GLN A 30 -7.70 1.88 -21.66
C GLN A 30 -7.41 3.02 -20.68
N MET A 31 -7.81 4.25 -20.99
CA MET A 31 -7.64 5.41 -20.11
C MET A 31 -8.34 5.21 -18.75
N ILE A 32 -9.56 4.66 -18.75
CA ILE A 32 -10.30 4.36 -17.51
C ILE A 32 -9.60 3.25 -16.72
N ALA A 33 -9.17 2.17 -17.39
CA ALA A 33 -8.48 1.06 -16.75
C ALA A 33 -7.17 1.52 -16.08
N GLU A 34 -6.35 2.33 -16.77
CA GLU A 34 -5.12 2.87 -16.21
C GLU A 34 -5.38 3.83 -15.03
N GLY A 35 -6.41 4.68 -15.15
CA GLY A 35 -6.87 5.54 -14.07
C GLY A 35 -7.28 4.74 -12.83
N PHE A 36 -8.06 3.66 -13.01
CA PHE A 36 -8.47 2.76 -11.93
C PHE A 36 -7.26 2.07 -11.27
N ILE A 37 -6.35 1.49 -12.05
CA ILE A 37 -5.16 0.80 -11.53
C ILE A 37 -4.29 1.75 -10.72
N ALA A 38 -4.07 2.97 -11.20
CA ALA A 38 -3.28 3.96 -10.47
C ALA A 38 -4.00 4.44 -9.21
N GLY A 39 -5.32 4.65 -9.27
CA GLY A 39 -6.14 4.94 -8.10
C GLY A 39 -6.02 3.87 -7.03
N VAL A 40 -6.11 2.58 -7.41
CA VAL A 40 -5.91 1.44 -6.51
C VAL A 40 -4.49 1.42 -5.95
N LYS A 41 -3.45 1.66 -6.76
CA LYS A 41 -2.06 1.73 -6.29
C LYS A 41 -1.86 2.87 -5.29
N TRP A 42 -2.44 4.04 -5.54
CA TRP A 42 -2.36 5.20 -4.66
C TRP A 42 -3.10 4.94 -3.35
N TYR A 43 -4.33 4.42 -3.43
CA TYR A 43 -5.13 4.03 -2.28
C TYR A 43 -4.37 3.04 -1.40
N LYS A 44 -3.86 1.94 -1.98
CA LYS A 44 -3.05 0.94 -1.27
C LYS A 44 -1.82 1.54 -0.59
N LYS A 45 -1.18 2.57 -1.17
CA LYS A 45 -0.05 3.27 -0.56
C LYS A 45 -0.49 4.15 0.62
N SER A 46 -1.61 4.86 0.47
CA SER A 46 -2.16 5.74 1.51
C SER A 46 -2.71 5.01 2.73
N GLN A 47 -2.97 3.71 2.63
CA GLN A 47 -3.48 2.89 3.74
C GLN A 47 -2.40 2.41 4.71
N TRP A 48 -1.11 2.51 4.36
CA TRP A 48 -0.04 2.10 5.26
C TRP A 48 0.13 3.11 6.39
N ILE A 49 -0.19 2.68 7.60
CA ILE A 49 -0.05 3.44 8.84
C ILE A 49 1.27 3.04 9.48
N LYS A 50 2.12 4.01 9.79
CA LYS A 50 3.40 3.77 10.45
C LYS A 50 3.17 3.33 11.89
N VAL A 51 3.87 2.28 12.32
CA VAL A 51 3.83 1.82 13.71
C VAL A 51 4.42 2.92 14.60
N GLY A 52 3.69 3.30 15.65
CA GLY A 52 4.08 4.34 16.62
C GLY A 52 3.75 5.78 16.21
N GLU A 53 3.16 6.00 15.03
CA GLU A 53 2.69 7.33 14.62
C GLU A 53 1.23 7.55 15.08
N GLY A 54 1.04 8.45 16.05
CA GLY A 54 -0.29 8.95 16.47
C GLY A 54 -1.21 7.93 17.14
N GLU A 55 -0.66 6.94 17.86
CA GLU A 55 -1.40 5.90 18.63
C GLU A 55 -2.43 5.08 17.85
N ARG A 56 -2.48 5.22 16.51
CA ARG A 56 -3.45 4.51 15.70
C ARG A 56 -3.03 3.05 15.58
N LEU A 57 -3.62 2.21 16.42
CA LEU A 57 -3.49 0.76 16.40
C LEU A 57 -4.66 0.12 15.66
N PRO A 58 -4.48 -1.08 15.08
CA PRO A 58 -5.59 -1.88 14.61
C PRO A 58 -6.55 -2.22 15.75
N LYS A 59 -7.80 -2.54 15.42
CA LYS A 59 -8.74 -3.10 16.39
C LYS A 59 -8.33 -4.52 16.75
N ASP A 60 -8.71 -4.97 17.93
CA ASP A 60 -8.54 -6.35 18.34
C ASP A 60 -9.23 -7.31 17.37
N GLU A 61 -8.61 -8.47 17.14
CA GLU A 61 -9.04 -9.54 16.21
C GLU A 61 -9.12 -9.10 14.73
N MET A 62 -8.52 -7.96 14.38
CA MET A 62 -8.55 -7.45 13.01
C MET A 62 -7.48 -8.10 12.14
N TYR A 63 -7.86 -8.59 10.95
CA TYR A 63 -6.88 -8.95 9.92
C TYR A 63 -6.22 -7.70 9.31
N ILE A 64 -4.89 -7.70 9.36
CA ILE A 64 -4.04 -6.63 8.86
C ILE A 64 -2.94 -7.18 7.95
N LEU A 65 -2.42 -6.33 7.07
CA LEU A 65 -1.13 -6.55 6.44
C LEU A 65 -0.05 -5.79 7.22
N VAL A 66 1.10 -6.40 7.46
CA VAL A 66 2.24 -5.79 8.14
C VAL A 66 3.47 -5.77 7.23
N ARG A 67 4.22 -4.67 7.27
CA ARG A 67 5.50 -4.53 6.57
C ARG A 67 6.65 -4.79 7.53
N ARG A 68 7.39 -5.86 7.27
CA ARG A 68 8.51 -6.34 8.08
C ARG A 68 9.82 -6.10 7.35
N HIS A 69 10.83 -5.65 8.09
CA HIS A 69 12.21 -5.58 7.63
C HIS A 69 13.08 -6.42 8.54
N TYR A 70 13.89 -7.31 7.98
CA TYR A 70 14.80 -8.17 8.76
C TYR A 70 16.04 -8.52 7.94
N LYS A 71 17.09 -9.00 8.61
CA LYS A 71 18.25 -9.59 7.91
C LYS A 71 18.04 -11.09 7.74
N ASN A 72 18.19 -11.59 6.51
CA ASN A 72 18.19 -13.03 6.26
C ASN A 72 19.50 -13.68 6.77
N ARG A 73 19.63 -15.01 6.66
CA ARG A 73 20.83 -15.75 7.10
C ARG A 73 22.12 -15.29 6.39
N ALA A 74 22.02 -14.77 5.17
CA ALA A 74 23.13 -14.20 4.42
C ALA A 74 23.44 -12.73 4.81
N GLY A 75 22.75 -12.19 5.82
CA GLY A 75 22.93 -10.80 6.29
C GLY A 75 22.25 -9.74 5.40
N GLN A 76 21.53 -10.13 4.35
CA GLN A 76 20.87 -9.21 3.43
C GLN A 76 19.59 -8.65 4.05
N LEU A 77 19.33 -7.36 3.85
CA LEU A 77 18.09 -6.72 4.27
C LEU A 77 16.95 -7.16 3.37
N VAL A 78 15.94 -7.78 3.96
CA VAL A 78 14.73 -8.25 3.28
C VAL A 78 13.54 -7.43 3.78
N THR A 79 12.70 -7.01 2.83
CA THR A 79 11.38 -6.45 3.14
C THR A 79 10.31 -7.45 2.75
N LYS A 80 9.42 -7.79 3.70
CA LYS A 80 8.33 -8.73 3.47
C LYS A 80 7.01 -8.14 3.94
N VAL A 81 5.93 -8.45 3.22
CA VAL A 81 4.56 -8.16 3.62
C VAL A 81 3.87 -9.47 4.00
N THR A 82 3.26 -9.52 5.17
CA THR A 82 2.52 -10.68 5.68
C THR A 82 1.12 -10.27 6.14
N GLN A 83 0.16 -11.18 6.02
CA GLN A 83 -1.19 -11.02 6.56
C GLN A 83 -1.30 -11.71 7.91
N GLU A 84 -1.78 -11.00 8.92
CA GLU A 84 -1.82 -11.45 10.30
C GLU A 84 -3.07 -10.91 10.99
N MET A 85 -3.53 -11.61 12.03
CA MET A 85 -4.59 -11.11 12.91
C MET A 85 -3.96 -10.35 14.07
N TYR A 86 -4.44 -9.13 14.32
CA TYR A 86 -3.92 -8.26 15.37
C TYR A 86 -4.61 -8.53 16.71
N PHE A 87 -3.81 -8.59 17.77
CA PHE A 87 -4.29 -8.62 19.15
C PHE A 87 -3.53 -7.58 19.98
N THR A 88 -4.25 -6.82 20.78
CA THR A 88 -3.75 -5.71 21.59
C THR A 88 -2.76 -6.19 22.64
N ASP A 89 -3.00 -7.36 23.23
CA ASP A 89 -2.12 -8.00 24.22
C ASP A 89 -0.73 -8.34 23.65
N PHE A 90 -0.65 -8.60 22.35
CA PHE A 90 0.60 -8.90 21.67
C PHE A 90 1.22 -7.66 21.02
N GLY A 91 0.41 -6.76 20.47
CA GLY A 91 0.87 -5.60 19.71
C GLY A 91 1.74 -5.99 18.51
N PHE A 92 2.62 -5.09 18.09
CA PHE A 92 3.57 -5.33 16.99
C PHE A 92 4.86 -5.99 17.49
N LYS A 93 4.81 -7.30 17.78
CA LYS A 93 6.00 -8.08 18.19
C LYS A 93 6.72 -8.72 16.98
N PRO A 94 8.06 -8.74 16.95
CA PRO A 94 8.81 -9.52 15.98
C PRO A 94 8.56 -11.02 16.17
N MET A 95 8.53 -11.77 15.06
CA MET A 95 8.35 -13.23 15.07
C MET A 95 9.67 -13.98 15.25
N CYS A 96 10.79 -13.35 14.91
CA CYS A 96 12.11 -13.98 14.93
C CYS A 96 12.98 -13.50 16.11
N SER A 97 13.98 -14.33 16.47
CA SER A 97 14.91 -14.09 17.58
C SER A 97 15.68 -12.77 17.43
N LYS A 98 16.29 -12.26 18.51
CA LYS A 98 17.04 -10.98 18.52
C LYS A 98 18.10 -10.86 17.41
N LEU A 99 18.58 -11.98 16.86
CA LEU A 99 19.64 -12.06 15.84
C LEU A 99 19.23 -11.51 14.46
N CYS A 100 17.94 -11.53 14.09
CA CYS A 100 17.50 -11.09 12.77
C CYS A 100 17.15 -9.58 12.68
N ASN A 101 17.22 -8.87 13.81
CA ASN A 101 16.92 -7.43 13.93
C ASN A 101 15.61 -7.07 13.19
N GLU A 102 14.58 -7.89 13.39
CA GLU A 102 13.29 -7.72 12.73
C GLU A 102 12.57 -6.47 13.25
N ARG A 103 12.00 -5.70 12.33
CA ARG A 103 11.24 -4.48 12.62
C ARG A 103 9.96 -4.44 11.79
N ILE A 104 8.83 -4.26 12.47
CA ILE A 104 7.56 -3.92 11.83
C ILE A 104 7.50 -2.40 11.72
N THR A 105 7.41 -1.88 10.49
CA THR A 105 7.42 -0.42 10.28
C THR A 105 6.05 0.15 10.00
N HIS A 106 5.19 -0.61 9.31
CA HIS A 106 3.87 -0.16 8.92
C HIS A 106 2.86 -1.31 8.97
N TRP A 107 1.60 -0.95 9.14
CA TRP A 107 0.47 -1.86 9.02
C TRP A 107 -0.61 -1.24 8.12
N MET A 108 -1.49 -2.06 7.56
CA MET A 108 -2.69 -1.59 6.88
C MET A 108 -3.86 -2.55 7.13
N PRO A 109 -5.10 -2.04 7.23
CA PRO A 109 -6.27 -2.90 7.33
C PRO A 109 -6.45 -3.73 6.06
N VAL A 110 -6.76 -5.02 6.18
CA VAL A 110 -7.22 -5.81 5.04
C VAL A 110 -8.64 -5.36 4.69
N PRO A 111 -8.91 -4.87 3.47
CA PRO A 111 -10.28 -4.57 3.05
C PRO A 111 -11.11 -5.84 3.13
N GLN A 112 -12.22 -5.82 3.87
CA GLN A 112 -13.21 -6.88 3.77
C GLN A 112 -13.97 -6.70 2.44
N PRO A 113 -14.26 -7.80 1.73
CA PRO A 113 -15.03 -7.77 0.48
C PRO A 113 -16.44 -7.20 0.67
#